data_AF-A0A410UZ65-F1
#
_entry.id   AF-A0A410UZ65-F1
#
_cell.length_a   1.000
_cell.length_b   1.000
_cell.length_c   1.000
_cell.angle_alpha   90.00
_cell.angle_beta   90.00
_cell.angle_gamma   90.00
#
_symmetry.space_group_name_H-M   'P 1'
#
loop_
_entity.id
_entity.type
_entity.pdbx_description
1 polymer ?
#
loop_
_entity_poly.entity_id
_entity_poly.type
_entity_poly.pdbx_seq_one_letter_code
_entity_poly.pdbx_strand_id
1 'polypeptide(L)'
;MPAFCRAAPFLALALTLAASPALSASGPPPGFVLTDNPDLAFTSPDGATRLEQYMKDSEDLFGVKWQVWARRGDQMTELKPEQGYGAGFRFTADSQWLVRMQKTGSGEQDLFLYHLENGVFVGATKKKSLSDLAWAYFYGRPETKHFARLDFHISANLLEGTENAYQELGMNWPNNRYLVIGLGGEYDKHPKNTVMKGLGGWRCRYDLQTGKFDVPEIFAKDNAQALTWEVKRE
;
A
#
# COMPACT_ATOMS: atom_id res chain seq x y z
N MET A 1 73.67 37.81 18.04
CA MET A 1 72.69 38.21 17.00
C MET A 1 73.31 37.87 15.66
N PRO A 2 72.67 37.13 14.73
CA PRO A 2 71.24 37.06 14.45
C PRO A 2 70.65 35.62 14.45
N ALA A 3 69.33 35.57 14.27
CA ALA A 3 68.43 34.44 14.27
C ALA A 3 68.47 33.63 12.97
N PHE A 4 68.08 32.35 13.03
CA PHE A 4 67.35 31.69 11.93
C PHE A 4 66.36 30.66 12.46
N CYS A 5 65.08 30.95 12.22
CA CYS A 5 63.91 30.14 12.48
C CYS A 5 63.95 28.84 11.67
N ARG A 6 63.64 27.70 12.30
CA ARG A 6 63.30 26.45 11.58
C ARG A 6 61.78 26.34 11.46
N ALA A 7 61.32 26.24 10.23
CA ALA A 7 59.94 26.10 9.82
C ALA A 7 59.34 24.75 10.26
N ALA A 8 58.09 24.77 10.72
CA ALA A 8 57.26 23.59 10.89
C ALA A 8 56.71 23.11 9.53
N PRO A 9 56.58 21.79 9.29
CA PRO A 9 55.94 21.30 8.08
C PRO A 9 54.41 21.36 8.24
N PHE A 10 53.76 22.14 7.38
CA PHE A 10 52.30 22.10 7.19
C PHE A 10 51.91 20.78 6.53
N LEU A 11 51.09 19.96 7.20
CA LEU A 11 50.36 18.87 6.55
C LEU A 11 49.17 19.46 5.78
N ALA A 12 49.24 19.42 4.45
CA ALA A 12 48.10 19.69 3.59
C ALA A 12 47.23 18.44 3.48
N LEU A 13 46.05 18.45 4.11
CA LEU A 13 45.04 17.41 3.96
C LEU A 13 44.23 17.69 2.69
N ALA A 14 44.48 16.93 1.62
CA ALA A 14 43.68 16.99 0.41
C ALA A 14 42.33 16.29 0.64
N LEU A 15 41.25 17.07 0.77
CA LEU A 15 39.87 16.56 0.72
C LEU A 15 39.54 16.20 -0.73
N THR A 16 39.69 14.92 -1.09
CA THR A 16 39.06 14.37 -2.29
C THR A 16 37.56 14.27 -2.03
N LEU A 17 36.77 15.21 -2.54
CA LEU A 17 35.34 15.00 -2.71
C LEU A 17 35.16 13.86 -3.71
N ALA A 18 34.92 12.65 -3.20
CA ALA A 18 34.33 11.59 -3.99
C ALA A 18 32.91 12.04 -4.34
N ALA A 19 32.71 12.50 -5.58
CA ALA A 19 31.38 12.64 -6.13
C ALA A 19 30.77 11.23 -6.19
N SER A 20 29.86 10.93 -5.27
CA SER A 20 29.00 9.75 -5.38
C SER A 20 28.30 9.83 -6.74
N PRO A 21 28.37 8.80 -7.60
CA PRO A 21 27.58 8.79 -8.81
C PRO A 21 26.11 8.91 -8.38
N ALA A 22 25.42 9.91 -8.91
CA ALA A 22 23.97 9.94 -8.84
C ALA A 22 23.49 8.61 -9.42
N LEU A 23 22.79 7.80 -8.62
CA LEU A 23 22.13 6.60 -9.09
C LEU A 23 21.16 7.02 -10.19
N SER A 24 21.57 6.91 -11.45
CA SER A 24 20.66 6.78 -12.57
C SER A 24 19.94 5.46 -12.31
N ALA A 25 18.79 5.52 -11.64
CA ALA A 25 18.02 4.34 -11.29
C ALA A 25 17.56 3.69 -12.60
N SER A 26 18.25 2.61 -12.96
CA SER A 26 17.92 1.73 -14.06
C SER A 26 16.45 1.31 -13.90
N GLY A 27 15.67 1.50 -14.97
CA GLY A 27 14.27 1.07 -15.02
C GLY A 27 14.11 -0.45 -14.91
N PRO A 28 12.95 -1.00 -15.31
CA PRO A 28 12.67 -2.42 -15.15
C PRO A 28 13.74 -3.31 -15.82
N PRO A 29 14.05 -4.48 -15.25
CA PRO A 29 15.01 -5.41 -15.83
C PRO A 29 14.59 -5.91 -17.22
N PRO A 30 15.52 -6.45 -18.01
CA PRO A 30 15.20 -7.02 -19.33
C PRO A 30 14.07 -8.08 -19.28
N GLY A 31 13.19 -8.02 -20.28
CA GLY A 31 12.04 -8.92 -20.44
C GLY A 31 10.77 -8.46 -19.74
N PHE A 32 10.82 -7.39 -18.95
CA PHE A 32 9.63 -6.69 -18.46
C PHE A 32 9.13 -5.69 -19.51
N VAL A 33 7.88 -5.83 -19.92
CA VAL A 33 7.23 -4.99 -20.92
C VAL A 33 6.16 -4.13 -20.24
N LEU A 34 6.13 -2.84 -20.55
CA LEU A 34 5.11 -1.92 -20.05
C LEU A 34 3.74 -2.39 -20.54
N THR A 35 2.77 -2.52 -19.64
CA THR A 35 1.39 -2.84 -20.05
C THR A 35 0.80 -1.67 -20.84
N ASP A 36 0.08 -2.00 -21.91
CA ASP A 36 -0.73 -1.08 -22.71
C ASP A 36 -2.15 -0.89 -22.15
N ASN A 37 -2.51 -1.59 -21.06
CA ASN A 37 -3.80 -1.44 -20.40
C ASN A 37 -3.91 -0.05 -19.73
N PRO A 38 -4.83 0.82 -20.18
CA PRO A 38 -5.01 2.16 -19.62
C PRO A 38 -5.49 2.13 -18.16
N ASP A 39 -6.22 1.09 -17.74
CA ASP A 39 -6.74 0.94 -16.37
C ASP A 39 -5.62 0.65 -15.35
N LEU A 40 -4.41 0.33 -15.84
CA LEU A 40 -3.23 0.06 -15.02
C LEU A 40 -2.24 1.24 -15.01
N ALA A 41 -2.59 2.37 -15.64
CA ALA A 41 -1.79 3.59 -15.63
C ALA A 41 -2.36 4.59 -14.62
N PHE A 42 -1.54 4.97 -13.63
CA PHE A 42 -1.96 5.91 -12.59
C PHE A 42 -1.01 7.10 -12.57
N THR A 43 -1.55 8.30 -12.39
CA THR A 43 -0.74 9.53 -12.24
C THR A 43 -1.15 10.22 -10.95
N SER A 44 -0.18 10.74 -10.21
CA SER A 44 -0.46 11.50 -8.99
C SER A 44 -1.25 12.78 -9.30
N PRO A 45 -2.08 13.27 -8.35
CA PRO A 45 -2.85 14.50 -8.54
C PRO A 45 -2.02 15.72 -8.94
N ASP A 46 -0.78 15.83 -8.46
CA ASP A 46 0.16 16.91 -8.84
C ASP A 46 0.81 16.70 -10.22
N GLY A 47 0.53 15.59 -10.90
CA GLY A 47 1.11 15.23 -12.20
C GLY A 47 2.59 14.83 -12.15
N ALA A 48 3.23 14.86 -10.98
CA ALA A 48 4.67 14.69 -10.87
C ALA A 48 5.11 13.23 -10.94
N THR A 49 4.25 12.28 -10.53
CA THR A 49 4.58 10.86 -10.47
C THR A 49 3.62 10.05 -11.34
N ARG A 50 4.18 9.25 -12.25
CA ARG A 50 3.44 8.23 -13.01
C ARG A 50 3.79 6.84 -12.50
N LEU A 51 2.78 6.04 -12.21
CA LEU A 51 2.94 4.62 -11.93
C LEU A 51 2.84 3.84 -13.23
N GLU A 52 3.88 3.06 -13.48
CA GLU A 52 4.02 2.21 -14.65
C GLU A 52 4.08 0.76 -14.19
N GLN A 53 3.19 -0.05 -14.75
CA GLN A 53 3.16 -1.47 -14.45
C GLN A 53 3.85 -2.21 -15.58
N TYR A 54 4.73 -3.12 -15.23
CA TYR A 54 5.48 -3.91 -16.19
C TYR A 54 5.20 -5.38 -15.94
N MET A 55 4.97 -6.11 -17.02
CA MET A 55 4.72 -7.54 -17.00
C MET A 55 5.87 -8.25 -17.69
N LYS A 56 6.37 -9.30 -17.07
CA LYS A 56 7.20 -10.31 -17.71
C LYS A 56 6.36 -11.55 -17.88
N ASP A 57 6.10 -11.86 -19.15
CA ASP A 57 5.30 -13.02 -19.52
C ASP A 57 6.06 -14.34 -19.28
N SER A 58 5.32 -15.44 -19.19
CA SER A 58 5.84 -16.78 -19.02
C SER A 58 4.92 -17.81 -19.67
N GLU A 59 5.48 -18.89 -20.21
CA GLU A 59 4.70 -20.03 -20.71
C GLU A 59 3.96 -20.76 -19.58
N ASP A 60 4.42 -20.62 -18.33
CA ASP A 60 3.71 -21.08 -17.14
C ASP A 60 2.82 -19.96 -16.61
N LEU A 61 1.53 -20.25 -16.42
CA LEU A 61 0.56 -19.31 -15.84
C LEU A 61 0.99 -18.79 -14.45
N PHE A 62 1.76 -19.58 -13.70
CA PHE A 62 2.32 -19.17 -12.40
C PHE A 62 3.68 -18.47 -12.50
N GLY A 63 4.28 -18.44 -13.69
CA GLY A 63 5.56 -17.82 -13.98
C GLY A 63 5.47 -16.34 -14.37
N VAL A 64 4.26 -15.81 -14.60
CA VAL A 64 4.03 -14.40 -14.91
C VAL A 64 4.47 -13.54 -13.74
N LYS A 65 5.28 -12.52 -14.01
CA LYS A 65 5.76 -11.58 -12.99
C LYS A 65 5.33 -10.17 -13.30
N TRP A 66 4.96 -9.45 -12.26
CA TRP A 66 4.57 -8.06 -12.34
C TRP A 66 5.53 -7.21 -11.51
N GLN A 67 5.85 -6.02 -12.02
CA GLN A 67 6.56 -4.96 -11.32
C GLN A 67 5.79 -3.65 -11.46
N VAL A 68 5.85 -2.80 -10.44
CA VAL A 68 5.31 -1.44 -10.54
C VAL A 68 6.45 -0.49 -10.26
N TRP A 69 6.59 0.52 -11.09
CA TRP A 69 7.62 1.54 -10.99
C TRP A 69 6.97 2.91 -10.89
N ALA A 70 7.39 3.69 -9.90
CA ALA A 70 7.06 5.10 -9.78
C ALA A 70 8.11 5.92 -10.56
N ARG A 71 7.67 6.57 -11.64
CA ARG A 71 8.47 7.48 -12.45
C ARG A 71 8.19 8.93 -12.07
N ARG A 72 9.24 9.67 -11.72
CA ARG A 72 9.21 11.12 -11.42
C ARG A 72 10.36 11.80 -12.14
N GLY A 73 10.06 12.49 -13.25
CA GLY A 73 11.09 12.95 -14.19
C GLY A 73 11.88 11.76 -14.75
N ASP A 74 13.21 11.84 -14.70
CA ASP A 74 14.11 10.76 -15.14
C ASP A 74 14.33 9.68 -14.06
N GLN A 75 13.82 9.89 -12.84
CA GLN A 75 13.98 8.95 -11.75
C GLN A 75 12.88 7.89 -11.77
N MET A 76 13.27 6.62 -11.68
CA MET A 76 12.36 5.48 -11.57
C MET A 76 12.67 4.66 -10.31
N THR A 77 11.65 4.35 -9.51
CA THR A 77 11.81 3.47 -8.34
C THR A 77 10.78 2.35 -8.35
N GLU A 78 11.23 1.10 -8.16
CA GLU A 78 10.34 -0.05 -8.03
C GLU A 78 9.56 -0.01 -6.70
N LEU A 79 8.25 -0.18 -6.76
CA LEU A 79 7.39 -0.34 -5.60
C LEU A 79 7.37 -1.81 -5.16
N LYS A 80 8.14 -2.13 -4.13
CA LYS A 80 8.16 -3.46 -3.49
C LYS A 80 6.99 -3.64 -2.51
N PRO A 81 6.53 -4.88 -2.25
CA PRO A 81 7.08 -6.17 -2.70
C PRO A 81 6.71 -6.53 -4.14
N GLU A 82 7.33 -7.62 -4.64
CA GLU A 82 7.02 -8.24 -5.94
C GLU A 82 5.60 -8.80 -6.00
N GLN A 83 5.07 -8.99 -7.21
CA GLN A 83 3.69 -9.43 -7.41
C GLN A 83 3.48 -10.38 -8.58
N GLY A 84 2.44 -11.21 -8.46
CA GLY A 84 1.95 -12.08 -9.52
C GLY A 84 0.84 -11.47 -10.39
N TYR A 85 0.30 -10.30 -10.01
CA TYR A 85 -0.80 -9.65 -10.71
C TYR A 85 -0.59 -8.14 -10.79
N GLY A 86 -1.18 -7.50 -11.82
CA GLY A 86 -1.36 -6.06 -11.85
C GLY A 86 -2.14 -5.57 -10.62
N ALA A 87 -1.90 -4.33 -10.21
CA ALA A 87 -2.47 -3.73 -9.02
C ALA A 87 -3.24 -2.45 -9.34
N GLY A 88 -4.25 -2.17 -8.53
CA GLY A 88 -4.86 -0.85 -8.47
C GLY A 88 -4.08 0.08 -7.56
N PHE A 89 -4.18 1.38 -7.79
CA PHE A 89 -3.52 2.39 -6.96
C PHE A 89 -4.44 3.57 -6.65
N ARG A 90 -4.26 4.15 -5.46
CA ARG A 90 -4.92 5.39 -5.05
C ARG A 90 -3.91 6.33 -4.41
N PHE A 91 -3.78 7.53 -4.97
CA PHE A 91 -3.05 8.62 -4.34
C PHE A 91 -3.96 9.39 -3.37
N THR A 92 -3.40 9.93 -2.30
CA THR A 92 -4.02 11.05 -1.58
C THR A 92 -3.99 12.31 -2.44
N ALA A 93 -4.90 13.24 -2.20
CA ALA A 93 -5.04 14.47 -2.98
C ALA A 93 -3.79 15.36 -2.94
N ASP A 94 -2.99 15.31 -1.88
CA ASP A 94 -1.69 15.99 -1.77
C ASP A 94 -0.52 15.26 -2.44
N SER A 95 -0.79 14.11 -3.08
CA SER A 95 0.23 13.26 -3.72
C SER A 95 1.32 12.74 -2.78
N GLN A 96 1.14 12.82 -1.45
CA GLN A 96 2.15 12.39 -0.48
C GLN A 96 2.05 10.91 -0.10
N TRP A 97 0.85 10.33 -0.21
CA TRP A 97 0.59 8.94 0.12
C TRP A 97 0.07 8.19 -1.09
N LEU A 98 0.44 6.91 -1.15
CA LEU A 98 0.02 5.99 -2.18
C LEU A 98 -0.43 4.69 -1.52
N VAL A 99 -1.66 4.29 -1.82
CA VAL A 99 -2.19 2.97 -1.46
C VAL A 99 -2.17 2.09 -2.70
N ARG A 100 -1.60 0.90 -2.57
CA ARG A 100 -1.65 -0.16 -3.58
C ARG A 100 -2.69 -1.18 -3.17
N MET A 101 -3.64 -1.44 -4.06
CA MET A 101 -4.67 -2.48 -3.95
C MET A 101 -4.21 -3.68 -4.78
N GLN A 102 -3.57 -4.64 -4.11
CA GLN A 102 -2.94 -5.80 -4.73
C GLN A 102 -3.89 -6.98 -4.70
N LYS A 103 -4.36 -7.42 -5.86
CA LYS A 103 -5.01 -8.73 -5.99
C LYS A 103 -3.98 -9.83 -5.70
N THR A 104 -4.33 -10.80 -4.85
CA THR A 104 -3.47 -11.94 -4.52
C THR A 104 -4.05 -13.28 -4.97
N GLY A 105 -5.35 -13.31 -5.30
CA GLY A 105 -6.05 -14.49 -5.77
C GLY A 105 -7.47 -14.16 -6.21
N SER A 106 -8.28 -15.21 -6.44
CA SER A 106 -9.72 -15.02 -6.67
C SER A 106 -10.37 -14.60 -5.35
N GLY A 107 -10.95 -13.40 -5.28
CA GLY A 107 -11.59 -12.88 -4.07
C GLY A 107 -10.63 -12.43 -2.96
N GLU A 108 -9.31 -12.51 -3.18
CA GLU A 108 -8.31 -12.13 -2.19
C GLU A 108 -7.58 -10.86 -2.60
N GLN A 109 -7.38 -9.97 -1.62
CA GLN A 109 -6.74 -8.69 -1.83
C GLN A 109 -5.92 -8.27 -0.61
N ASP A 110 -4.76 -7.69 -0.89
CA ASP A 110 -3.87 -7.06 0.07
C ASP A 110 -3.71 -5.56 -0.24
N LEU A 111 -3.37 -4.78 0.78
CA LEU A 111 -3.16 -3.34 0.75
C LEU A 111 -1.73 -3.06 1.18
N PHE A 112 -1.00 -2.28 0.38
CA PHE A 112 0.30 -1.74 0.77
C PHE A 112 0.22 -0.21 0.83
N LEU A 113 0.93 0.37 1.79
CA LEU A 113 0.98 1.82 1.98
C LEU A 113 2.39 2.31 1.70
N TYR A 114 2.49 3.38 0.92
CA TYR A 114 3.73 4.07 0.61
C TYR A 114 3.61 5.54 0.94
N HIS A 115 4.73 6.13 1.37
CA HIS A 115 4.87 7.55 1.66
C HIS A 115 5.97 8.14 0.79
N LEU A 116 5.77 9.36 0.32
CA LEU A 116 6.76 10.08 -0.48
C LEU A 116 7.86 10.64 0.44
N GLU A 117 9.07 10.13 0.30
CA GLU A 117 10.25 10.58 1.04
C GLU A 117 11.36 10.91 0.06
N ASN A 118 11.90 12.14 0.13
CA ASN A 118 12.99 12.61 -0.74
C ASN A 118 12.72 12.37 -2.25
N GLY A 119 11.46 12.55 -2.67
CA GLY A 119 11.05 12.38 -4.07
C GLY A 119 10.75 10.94 -4.50
N VAL A 120 10.80 9.97 -3.57
CA VAL A 120 10.60 8.55 -3.84
C VAL A 120 9.53 7.96 -2.92
N PHE A 121 8.66 7.10 -3.47
CA PHE A 121 7.72 6.35 -2.64
C PHE A 121 8.41 5.18 -1.95
N VAL A 122 8.37 5.18 -0.61
CA VAL A 122 8.91 4.12 0.24
C VAL A 122 7.80 3.44 1.02
N GLY A 123 7.95 2.15 1.33
CA GLY A 123 6.96 1.41 2.13
C GLY A 123 6.79 2.05 3.52
N ALA A 124 5.59 2.53 3.82
CA ALA A 124 5.29 3.24 5.07
C ALA A 124 5.07 2.27 6.25
N THR A 125 4.77 1.00 5.97
CA THR A 125 4.61 -0.05 6.97
C THR A 125 5.86 -0.93 6.97
N LYS A 126 6.45 -1.16 8.15
CA LYS A 126 7.78 -1.78 8.27
C LYS A 126 7.89 -3.16 7.58
N LYS A 127 7.21 -4.17 8.13
CA LYS A 127 7.33 -5.59 7.72
C LYS A 127 6.01 -6.24 7.35
N LYS A 128 4.91 -5.55 7.60
CA LYS A 128 3.55 -6.04 7.45
C LYS A 128 2.86 -5.20 6.39
N SER A 129 1.99 -5.81 5.61
CA SER A 129 1.10 -5.05 4.72
C SER A 129 0.15 -4.18 5.55
N LEU A 130 -0.52 -3.23 4.91
CA LEU A 130 -1.56 -2.45 5.57
C LEU A 130 -2.75 -3.38 5.96
N SER A 131 -3.04 -4.41 5.18
CA SER A 131 -4.06 -5.41 5.51
C SER A 131 -3.68 -6.22 6.75
N ASP A 132 -2.43 -6.66 6.85
CA ASP A 132 -1.95 -7.39 8.03
C ASP A 132 -2.15 -6.58 9.31
N LEU A 133 -1.92 -5.27 9.23
CA LEU A 133 -2.14 -4.36 10.35
C LEU A 133 -3.64 -4.18 10.64
N ALA A 134 -4.47 -4.05 9.60
CA ALA A 134 -5.92 -3.93 9.75
C ALA A 134 -6.55 -5.21 10.35
N TRP A 135 -6.14 -6.39 9.90
CA TRP A 135 -6.56 -7.67 10.46
C TRP A 135 -6.05 -7.87 11.90
N ALA A 136 -4.80 -7.50 12.18
CA ALA A 136 -4.28 -7.55 13.55
C ALA A 136 -5.06 -6.62 14.48
N TYR A 137 -5.45 -5.44 13.99
CA TYR A 137 -6.31 -4.53 14.72
C TYR A 137 -7.69 -5.13 14.97
N PHE A 138 -8.35 -5.68 13.94
CA PHE A 138 -9.63 -6.37 14.06
C PHE A 138 -9.58 -7.48 15.12
N TYR A 139 -8.65 -8.43 15.02
CA TYR A 139 -8.54 -9.53 15.98
C TYR A 139 -8.01 -9.10 17.36
N GLY A 140 -7.44 -7.90 17.48
CA GLY A 140 -6.99 -7.34 18.76
C GLY A 140 -8.09 -6.66 19.58
N ARG A 141 -9.24 -6.35 18.98
CA ARG A 141 -10.33 -5.63 19.65
C ARG A 141 -11.16 -6.54 20.56
N PRO A 142 -11.62 -6.07 21.74
CA PRO A 142 -12.35 -6.89 22.70
C PRO A 142 -13.59 -7.60 22.15
N GLU A 143 -14.32 -6.97 21.23
CA GLU A 143 -15.55 -7.49 20.64
C GLU A 143 -15.31 -8.52 19.52
N THR A 144 -14.12 -8.55 18.93
CA THR A 144 -13.78 -9.37 17.75
C THR A 144 -12.62 -10.33 17.99
N LYS A 145 -11.96 -10.28 19.17
CA LYS A 145 -10.88 -11.21 19.54
C LYS A 145 -11.27 -12.69 19.55
N HIS A 146 -12.57 -12.98 19.65
CA HIS A 146 -13.12 -14.34 19.61
C HIS A 146 -13.80 -14.66 18.29
N PHE A 147 -13.75 -13.76 17.31
CA PHE A 147 -14.23 -14.04 15.97
C PHE A 147 -13.38 -15.15 15.35
N ALA A 148 -14.03 -16.16 14.77
CA ALA A 148 -13.31 -17.29 14.19
C ALA A 148 -12.46 -16.84 12.99
N ARG A 149 -11.34 -17.54 12.76
CA ARG A 149 -10.50 -17.23 11.61
C ARG A 149 -11.23 -17.64 10.33
N LEU A 150 -11.26 -16.71 9.39
CA LEU A 150 -11.71 -16.94 8.02
C LEU A 150 -10.62 -17.75 7.30
N ASP A 151 -11.02 -18.54 6.31
CA ASP A 151 -10.13 -19.42 5.54
C ASP A 151 -10.40 -19.37 4.03
N PHE A 152 -11.30 -18.48 3.58
CA PHE A 152 -11.65 -18.32 2.18
C PHE A 152 -11.91 -16.86 1.79
N HIS A 153 -11.52 -16.47 0.58
CA HIS A 153 -11.71 -15.12 0.01
C HIS A 153 -11.39 -13.95 0.97
N ILE A 154 -10.28 -14.06 1.70
CA ILE A 154 -9.89 -13.09 2.72
C ILE A 154 -9.37 -11.83 2.03
N SER A 155 -9.95 -10.67 2.36
CA SER A 155 -9.58 -9.40 1.72
C SER A 155 -9.59 -8.22 2.68
N ALA A 156 -8.68 -7.28 2.41
CA ALA A 156 -8.79 -5.91 2.86
C ALA A 156 -8.91 -4.98 1.65
N ASN A 157 -9.91 -4.11 1.69
CA ASN A 157 -10.26 -3.21 0.58
C ASN A 157 -10.21 -1.77 1.03
N LEU A 158 -9.56 -0.92 0.24
CA LEU A 158 -9.65 0.53 0.42
C LEU A 158 -11.06 0.96 -0.01
N LEU A 159 -11.79 1.61 0.88
CA LEU A 159 -13.08 2.17 0.55
C LEU A 159 -12.90 3.43 -0.32
N GLU A 160 -13.74 3.57 -1.33
CA GLU A 160 -13.81 4.77 -2.16
C GLU A 160 -14.09 6.03 -1.31
N GLY A 161 -13.56 7.17 -1.74
CA GLY A 161 -13.75 8.45 -1.07
C GLY A 161 -12.51 8.99 -0.33
N THR A 162 -11.35 8.35 -0.47
CA THR A 162 -10.08 8.89 0.08
C THR A 162 -9.76 10.28 -0.52
N GLU A 163 -10.11 10.47 -1.78
CA GLU A 163 -9.92 11.67 -2.59
C GLU A 163 -10.87 12.83 -2.21
N ASN A 164 -12.02 12.52 -1.58
CA ASN A 164 -13.09 13.47 -1.32
C ASN A 164 -13.49 13.52 0.16
N ALA A 165 -12.56 13.21 1.08
CA ALA A 165 -12.81 13.20 2.53
C ALA A 165 -13.94 12.26 2.99
N TYR A 166 -14.33 11.28 2.17
CA TYR A 166 -15.49 10.42 2.38
C TYR A 166 -16.81 11.21 2.52
N GLN A 167 -16.95 12.31 1.76
CA GLN A 167 -18.16 13.13 1.74
C GLN A 167 -19.43 12.33 1.44
N GLU A 168 -19.34 11.30 0.60
CA GLU A 168 -20.47 10.42 0.29
C GLU A 168 -20.93 9.58 1.49
N LEU A 169 -20.06 9.35 2.47
CA LEU A 169 -20.40 8.74 3.75
C LEU A 169 -20.96 9.78 4.76
N GLY A 170 -21.21 11.01 4.31
CA GLY A 170 -21.56 12.14 5.17
C GLY A 170 -20.40 12.64 6.04
N MET A 171 -19.17 12.22 5.72
CA MET A 171 -17.99 12.55 6.51
C MET A 171 -17.24 13.74 5.91
N ASN A 172 -16.66 14.57 6.76
CA ASN A 172 -15.75 15.62 6.34
C ASN A 172 -14.45 15.51 7.14
N TRP A 173 -13.83 14.34 7.07
CA TRP A 173 -12.54 14.18 7.69
C TRP A 173 -11.48 14.96 6.92
N PRO A 174 -10.46 15.51 7.58
CA PRO A 174 -9.34 16.15 6.90
C PRO A 174 -8.82 15.29 5.74
N ASN A 175 -8.87 15.86 4.54
CA ASN A 175 -8.30 15.25 3.34
C ASN A 175 -6.86 14.79 3.62
N ASN A 176 -6.48 13.67 3.01
CA ASN A 176 -5.13 13.09 3.08
C ASN A 176 -4.69 12.61 4.47
N ARG A 177 -5.58 12.58 5.46
CA ARG A 177 -5.25 12.08 6.79
C ARG A 177 -5.71 10.64 7.02
N TYR A 178 -6.84 10.25 6.47
CA TYR A 178 -7.47 8.99 6.83
C TYR A 178 -7.69 8.08 5.64
N LEU A 179 -7.48 6.78 5.85
CA LEU A 179 -7.90 5.71 4.96
C LEU A 179 -8.98 4.89 5.65
N VAL A 180 -10.05 4.55 4.94
CA VAL A 180 -11.07 3.61 5.41
C VAL A 180 -10.85 2.27 4.74
N ILE A 181 -10.76 1.23 5.55
CA ILE A 181 -10.46 -0.13 5.12
C ILE A 181 -11.62 -1.03 5.51
N GLY A 182 -12.20 -1.71 4.52
CA GLY A 182 -13.17 -2.78 4.69
C GLY A 182 -12.46 -4.14 4.74
N LEU A 183 -12.82 -4.96 5.73
CA LEU A 183 -12.33 -6.32 5.93
C LEU A 183 -13.44 -7.30 5.62
N GLY A 184 -13.12 -8.33 4.85
CA GLY A 184 -14.08 -9.35 4.47
C GLY A 184 -13.45 -10.70 4.24
N GLY A 185 -14.30 -11.71 4.20
CA GLY A 185 -13.92 -13.07 3.87
C GLY A 185 -14.95 -14.07 4.37
N GLU A 186 -14.74 -15.32 4.04
CA GLU A 186 -15.69 -16.41 4.18
C GLU A 186 -15.08 -17.57 4.99
N TYR A 187 -15.96 -18.41 5.51
CA TYR A 187 -15.61 -19.76 5.93
C TYR A 187 -15.87 -20.71 4.75
N ASP A 188 -14.84 -21.41 4.28
CA ASP A 188 -14.95 -22.46 3.25
C ASP A 188 -15.99 -23.51 3.68
N LYS A 189 -16.02 -23.82 4.97
CA LYS A 189 -17.02 -24.70 5.58
C LYS A 189 -18.14 -23.90 6.23
N HIS A 190 -19.31 -23.95 5.62
CA HIS A 190 -20.53 -23.34 6.14
C HIS A 190 -21.71 -24.35 6.18
N PRO A 191 -22.80 -24.05 6.93
CA PRO A 191 -23.97 -24.92 7.01
C PRO A 191 -24.62 -25.19 5.64
N LYS A 192 -25.31 -26.34 5.50
CA LYS A 192 -25.92 -26.76 4.21
C LYS A 192 -26.97 -25.80 3.67
N ASN A 193 -27.69 -25.08 4.54
CA ASN A 193 -28.70 -24.08 4.19
C ASN A 193 -28.11 -22.67 3.98
N THR A 194 -26.79 -22.54 4.06
CA THR A 194 -26.04 -21.31 3.86
C THR A 194 -25.28 -21.41 2.53
N VAL A 195 -25.29 -20.34 1.74
CA VAL A 195 -24.45 -20.18 0.54
C VAL A 195 -23.07 -19.63 0.92
N MET A 196 -23.02 -18.62 1.79
CA MET A 196 -21.79 -18.00 2.29
C MET A 196 -21.97 -17.56 3.73
N LYS A 197 -20.91 -17.63 4.54
CA LYS A 197 -20.87 -17.09 5.90
C LYS A 197 -19.48 -16.61 6.21
N GLY A 198 -19.35 -15.53 6.96
CA GLY A 198 -18.05 -14.97 7.29
C GLY A 198 -18.14 -13.56 7.83
N LEU A 199 -17.29 -12.68 7.33
CA LEU A 199 -17.24 -11.27 7.67
C LEU A 199 -17.67 -10.42 6.47
N GLY A 200 -18.78 -9.70 6.61
CA GLY A 200 -19.39 -8.93 5.53
C GLY A 200 -18.93 -7.46 5.49
N GLY A 201 -17.64 -7.20 5.25
CA GLY A 201 -17.16 -5.84 5.00
C GLY A 201 -17.06 -4.95 6.24
N TRP A 202 -16.52 -5.47 7.35
CA TRP A 202 -16.29 -4.72 8.59
C TRP A 202 -15.26 -3.60 8.36
N ARG A 203 -15.53 -2.38 8.82
CA ARG A 203 -14.75 -1.18 8.49
C ARG A 203 -13.94 -0.67 9.68
N CYS A 204 -12.71 -0.27 9.39
CA CYS A 204 -11.88 0.53 10.28
C CYS A 204 -11.25 1.71 9.54
N ARG A 205 -10.75 2.67 10.30
CA ARG A 205 -10.04 3.83 9.78
C ARG A 205 -8.58 3.80 10.23
N TYR A 206 -7.68 4.12 9.32
CA TYR A 206 -6.24 4.28 9.57
C TYR A 206 -5.87 5.76 9.47
N ASP A 207 -5.21 6.29 10.49
CA ASP A 207 -4.69 7.65 10.52
C ASP A 207 -3.25 7.67 10.01
N LEU A 208 -3.04 8.28 8.84
CA LEU A 208 -1.75 8.39 8.16
C LEU A 208 -0.71 9.19 8.97
N GLN A 209 -1.15 10.08 9.86
CA GLN A 209 -0.23 10.88 10.69
C GLN A 209 0.25 10.10 11.92
N THR A 210 -0.64 9.35 12.56
CA THR A 210 -0.32 8.66 13.82
C THR A 210 0.05 7.19 13.62
N GLY A 211 -0.24 6.63 12.45
CA GLY A 211 -0.06 5.21 12.14
C GLY A 211 -0.96 4.29 12.96
N LYS A 212 -2.13 4.79 13.38
CA LYS A 212 -3.05 4.08 14.28
C LYS A 212 -4.38 3.79 13.61
N PHE A 213 -4.98 2.69 14.03
CA PHE A 213 -6.34 2.34 13.66
C PHE A 213 -7.34 2.78 14.73
N ASP A 214 -8.51 3.22 14.29
CA ASP A 214 -9.70 3.39 15.11
C ASP A 214 -10.97 2.89 14.39
N VAL A 215 -12.08 2.83 15.12
CA VAL A 215 -13.41 2.56 14.56
C VAL A 215 -14.31 3.73 14.91
N PRO A 216 -14.51 4.67 13.97
CA PRO A 216 -15.47 5.74 14.12
C PRO A 216 -16.88 5.23 14.44
N GLU A 217 -17.62 5.95 15.28
CA GLU A 217 -18.97 5.55 15.73
C GLU A 217 -19.96 5.32 14.58
N ILE A 218 -19.81 6.06 13.48
CA ILE A 218 -20.64 5.89 12.28
C ILE A 218 -20.58 4.47 11.69
N PHE A 219 -19.48 3.74 11.90
CA PHE A 219 -19.35 2.35 11.43
C PHE A 219 -19.97 1.34 12.40
N ALA A 220 -20.38 1.72 13.62
CA ALA A 220 -20.76 0.77 14.65
C ALA A 220 -21.91 -0.15 14.24
N LYS A 221 -22.97 0.42 13.62
CA LYS A 221 -24.13 -0.35 13.16
C LYS A 221 -23.75 -1.35 12.06
N ASP A 222 -23.07 -0.88 11.03
CA ASP A 222 -22.66 -1.70 9.88
C ASP A 222 -21.65 -2.78 10.31
N ASN A 223 -20.72 -2.43 11.20
CA ASN A 223 -19.76 -3.38 11.75
C ASN A 223 -20.43 -4.46 12.59
N ALA A 224 -21.44 -4.12 13.39
CA ALA A 224 -22.21 -5.13 14.13
C ALA A 224 -22.91 -6.09 13.17
N GLN A 225 -23.47 -5.60 12.06
CA GLN A 225 -24.09 -6.43 11.03
C GLN A 225 -23.07 -7.32 10.32
N ALA A 226 -21.89 -6.77 9.99
CA ALA A 226 -20.82 -7.47 9.29
C ALA A 226 -20.35 -8.74 10.03
N LEU A 227 -20.38 -8.74 11.37
CA LEU A 227 -20.00 -9.88 12.21
C LEU A 227 -21.01 -11.04 12.15
N THR A 228 -22.23 -10.78 11.70
CA THR A 228 -23.30 -11.77 11.58
C THR A 228 -23.63 -12.11 10.14
N TRP A 229 -22.79 -11.69 9.19
CA TRP A 229 -23.06 -11.82 7.77
C TRP A 229 -23.14 -13.29 7.34
N GLU A 230 -24.28 -13.63 6.72
CA GLU A 230 -24.51 -14.90 6.05
C GLU A 230 -25.50 -14.71 4.90
N VAL A 231 -25.29 -15.46 3.82
CA VAL A 231 -26.21 -15.58 2.68
C VAL A 231 -26.87 -16.95 2.78
N LYS A 232 -28.20 -17.00 2.84
CA LYS A 232 -28.97 -18.25 2.92
C LYS A 232 -29.36 -18.74 1.53
N ARG A 233 -29.54 -20.05 1.40
CA ARG A 233 -30.23 -20.62 0.24
C ARG A 233 -31.71 -20.30 0.38
N GLU A 234 -32.31 -19.76 -0.69
CA GLU A 234 -33.76 -19.61 -0.83
C GLU A 234 -34.44 -20.98 -0.91
#